data_AF-A0A358DJ51-F1
#
_entry.id   AF-A0A358DJ51-F1
#
_cell.length_a   1.000
_cell.length_b   1.000
_cell.length_c   1.000
_cell.angle_alpha   90.00
_cell.angle_beta   90.00
_cell.angle_gamma   90.00
#
_symmetry.space_group_name_H-M   'P 1'
#
loop_
_entity.id
_entity.type
_entity.pdbx_description
1 polymer ?
#
loop_
_entity_poly.entity_id
_entity_poly.type
_entity_poly.pdbx_seq_one_letter_code
_entity_poly.pdbx_strand_id
1 'polypeptide(L)' 'MIHYADNTTRQQVYDMWKTVFGDSDEYMEIYFREKYRNENTLIYFESGKAVSSLQMLP' A
#
# COMPACT_ATOMS: atom_id res chain seq x y z
N MET A 1 10.18 10.13 5.88
CA MET A 1 10.88 8.99 6.54
C MET A 1 10.25 7.68 6.09
N ILE A 2 11.04 6.61 5.95
CA ILE A 2 10.57 5.31 5.44
C ILE A 2 10.29 4.36 6.61
N HIS A 3 9.13 3.69 6.57
CA HIS A 3 8.72 2.68 7.55
C HIS A 3 8.08 1.47 6.87
N TYR A 4 8.05 0.33 7.55
CA TYR A 4 7.15 -0.75 7.15
C TYR A 4 5.69 -0.33 7.33
N ALA A 5 4.83 -0.89 6.49
CA ALA A 5 3.40 -0.73 6.63
C ALA A 5 2.89 -1.48 7.88
N ASP A 6 1.73 -1.06 8.37
CA ASP A 6 0.96 -1.74 9.38
C ASP A 6 -0.55 -1.68 9.07
N ASN A 7 -1.37 -2.16 10.00
CA ASN A 7 -2.83 -2.17 9.82
C ASN A 7 -3.44 -0.77 9.71
N THR A 8 -2.79 0.25 10.28
CA THR A 8 -3.25 1.66 10.23
C THR A 8 -2.87 2.34 8.91
N THR A 9 -1.79 1.89 8.26
CA THR A 9 -1.33 2.47 6.99
C THR A 9 -1.81 1.72 5.76
N ARG A 10 -2.34 0.49 5.91
CA ARG A 10 -2.82 -0.36 4.81
C ARG A 10 -3.79 0.35 3.86
N GLN A 11 -4.76 1.10 4.40
CA GLN A 11 -5.74 1.82 3.58
C GLN A 11 -5.06 2.92 2.76
N GLN A 12 -4.05 3.62 3.31
CA GLN A 12 -3.32 4.64 2.57
C GLN A 12 -2.56 4.04 1.38
N VAL A 13 -2.05 2.81 1.48
CA VAL A 13 -1.43 2.09 0.36
C VAL A 13 -2.47 1.73 -0.70
N TYR A 14 -3.64 1.25 -0.28
CA TYR A 14 -4.74 0.92 -1.19
C TYR A 14 -5.20 2.16 -1.98
N ASP A 15 -5.49 3.26 -1.29
CA ASP A 15 -5.95 4.51 -1.91
C ASP A 15 -4.88 5.09 -2.85
N MET A 16 -3.60 4.98 -2.48
CA MET A 16 -2.49 5.39 -3.31
C MET A 16 -2.40 4.56 -4.59
N TRP A 17 -2.50 3.24 -4.51
CA TRP A 17 -2.53 2.37 -5.69
C TRP A 17 -3.69 2.77 -6.61
N LYS A 18 -4.90 2.92 -6.06
CA LYS A 18 -6.10 3.29 -6.82
C LYS A 18 -5.89 4.61 -7.56
N THR A 19 -5.29 5.58 -6.90
CA THR A 19 -5.00 6.91 -7.47
C THR A 19 -3.99 6.83 -8.61
N VAL A 20 -2.95 6.00 -8.48
CA VAL A 20 -1.85 5.91 -9.45
C VAL A 20 -2.22 5.08 -10.67
N PHE A 21 -2.88 3.94 -10.47
CA PHE A 21 -3.12 2.95 -11.54
C PHE A 21 -4.57 2.92 -12.04
N GLY A 22 -5.54 3.35 -11.22
CA GLY A 22 -6.96 3.35 -11.60
C GLY A 22 -7.59 1.96 -11.74
N ASP A 23 -6.94 0.91 -11.23
CA ASP A 23 -7.44 -0.46 -11.27
C ASP A 23 -8.80 -0.61 -10.57
N SER A 24 -9.58 -1.63 -10.92
CA SER A 24 -10.90 -1.87 -10.31
C SER A 24 -10.78 -2.27 -8.84
N ASP A 25 -11.81 -1.96 -8.05
CA ASP A 25 -11.79 -2.31 -6.63
C ASP A 25 -11.79 -3.83 -6.43
N GLU A 26 -12.48 -4.58 -7.28
CA GLU A 26 -12.52 -6.05 -7.23
C GLU A 26 -11.13 -6.66 -7.42
N TYR A 27 -10.34 -6.13 -8.37
CA TYR A 27 -8.98 -6.60 -8.59
C TYR A 27 -8.09 -6.29 -7.38
N MET A 28 -8.15 -5.05 -6.91
CA MET A 28 -7.33 -4.59 -5.79
C MET A 28 -7.68 -5.32 -4.49
N GLU A 29 -8.96 -5.60 -4.23
CA GLU A 29 -9.40 -6.41 -3.09
C GLU A 29 -8.80 -7.82 -3.11
N ILE A 30 -8.81 -8.48 -4.27
CA ILE A 30 -8.19 -9.80 -4.44
C ILE A 30 -6.68 -9.68 -4.17
N TYR A 31 -6.00 -8.72 -4.79
CA TYR A 31 -4.56 -8.55 -4.58
C TYR A 31 -4.20 -8.28 -3.12
N PHE A 32 -4.94 -7.39 -2.46
CA PHE A 32 -4.68 -7.02 -1.07
C PHE A 32 -4.95 -8.18 -0.11
N ARG A 33 -5.91 -9.05 -0.43
CA ARG A 33 -6.19 -10.28 0.33
C ARG A 33 -5.09 -11.32 0.11
N GLU A 34 -4.79 -11.65 -1.14
CA GLU A 34 -3.96 -12.79 -1.48
C GLU A 34 -2.45 -12.49 -1.37
N LYS A 35 -2.01 -11.30 -1.79
CA LYS A 35 -0.58 -10.99 -2.01
C LYS A 35 -0.01 -9.94 -1.07
N TYR A 36 -0.76 -8.87 -0.80
CA TYR A 36 -0.26 -7.77 0.02
C TYR A 36 0.02 -8.23 1.47
N ARG A 37 1.21 -7.89 1.97
CA ARG A 37 1.65 -8.13 3.34
C ARG A 37 2.29 -6.86 3.88
N ASN A 38 1.92 -6.49 5.11
CA ASN A 38 2.41 -5.27 5.75
C ASN A 38 3.92 -5.35 5.99
N GLU A 39 4.36 -6.52 6.48
CA GLU A 39 5.74 -6.88 6.74
C GLU A 39 6.65 -6.83 5.50
N ASN A 40 6.07 -6.85 4.29
CA ASN A 40 6.81 -6.78 3.03
C ASN A 40 6.59 -5.45 2.29
N THR A 41 5.93 -4.47 2.90
CA THR A 41 5.63 -3.18 2.28
C THR A 41 6.36 -2.06 3.01
N LEU A 42 7.16 -1.29 2.29
CA LEU A 42 7.76 -0.05 2.77
C LEU A 42 6.94 1.14 2.30
N ILE A 43 6.77 2.15 3.16
CA ILE A 43 6.05 3.38 2.88
C ILE A 43 6.95 4.58 3.19
N TYR A 44 7.02 5.54 2.27
CA TYR A 44 7.64 6.83 2.52
C TYR A 44 6.59 7.87 2.89
N PHE A 45 6.83 8.54 4.02
CA PHE A 45 5.97 9.61 4.52
C PHE A 45 6.61 10.99 4.34
N GLU A 46 5.79 11.94 3.91
CA GLU A 46 6.06 13.38 3.84
C GLU A 46 4.95 14.13 4.59
N SER A 47 5.31 14.98 5.55
CA SER A 47 4.36 15.77 6.35
C SER A 47 3.20 14.94 6.96
N GLY A 48 3.51 13.71 7.41
CA GLY A 48 2.53 12.80 8.02
C GLY A 48 1.62 12.05 7.04
N LYS A 49 1.80 12.23 5.73
CA LYS A 49 1.03 11.54 4.68
C LYS A 49 1.91 10.51 3.95
N ALA A 50 1.37 9.32 3.70
CA ALA A 50 2.01 8.36 2.81
C ALA A 50 2.00 8.90 1.37
N VAL A 51 3.17 9.00 0.73
CA VAL A 51 3.30 9.55 -0.64
C VAL A 51 3.97 8.59 -1.62
N SER A 52 4.57 7.50 -1.14
CA SER A 52 5.09 6.41 -1.97
C SER A 52 5.06 5.10 -1.19
N SER A 53 4.95 3.98 -1.90
CA SER A 53 5.07 2.65 -1.33
C SER A 53 5.85 1.72 -2.25
N LEU A 54 6.62 0.82 -1.65
CA LEU A 54 7.34 -0.28 -2.30
C LEU A 54 6.83 -1.59 -1.69
N GLN A 55 6.22 -2.42 -2.52
CA GLN A 55 5.73 -3.74 -2.12
C GLN A 55 6.69 -4.80 -2.65
N MET A 56 7.22 -5.62 -1.74
CA MET A 56 8.08 -6.75 -2.09
C MET A 56 7.24 -8.03 -2.05
N LEU A 57 7.11 -8.69 -3.20
CA LEU A 57 6.46 -9.99 -3.25
C LEU A 57 7.45 -11.06 -2.79
N PRO A 58 7.00 -12.10 -2.05
CA PRO A 58 7.81 -13.28 -1.79
C PRO A 58 8.14 -14.04 -3.08
#